data_AF-A0A7V8YZ29-F1
#
_entry.id   AF-A0A7V8YZ29-F1
#
_cell.length_a   1.000
_cell.length_b   1.000
_cell.length_c   1.000
_cell.angle_alpha   90.00
_cell.angle_beta   90.00
_cell.angle_gamma   90.00
#
_symmetry.space_group_name_H-M   'P 1'
#
loop_
_entity.id
_entity.type
_entity.pdbx_description
1 polymer ?
#
loop_
_entity_poly.entity_id
_entity_poly.type
_entity_poly.pdbx_seq_one_letter_code
_entity_poly.pdbx_strand_id
1 'polypeptide(L)'
;MPNVAIVCGALLILIGITGYTSGVMSDKASITALIPAFFGIVLNTLGLLAKMKEDLRKHLMHAAILVALVGFIAAAGRLVLRFGELSMTPAVISQIAMAIVCLIFVILAIKSFADARRAAESI
;
A
#
# COMPACT_ATOMS: atom_id res chain seq x y z
N MET A 1 2.12 3.14 -14.78
CA MET A 1 1.69 4.36 -14.05
C MET A 1 2.59 4.67 -12.83
N PRO A 2 3.83 5.16 -13.02
CA PRO A 2 4.74 5.45 -11.91
C PRO A 2 4.17 6.45 -10.90
N ASN A 3 3.44 7.46 -11.37
CA ASN A 3 2.84 8.50 -10.53
C ASN A 3 1.80 7.93 -9.53
N VAL A 4 1.01 6.92 -9.93
CA VAL A 4 0.02 6.29 -9.04
C VAL A 4 0.70 5.53 -7.90
N ALA A 5 1.81 4.85 -8.18
CA ALA A 5 2.62 4.17 -7.15
C ALA A 5 3.22 5.15 -6.14
N ILE A 6 3.71 6.29 -6.62
CA ILE A 6 4.25 7.37 -5.76
C ILE A 6 3.15 7.95 -4.87
N VAL A 7 1.98 8.27 -5.42
CA VAL A 7 0.85 8.85 -4.66
C VAL A 7 0.31 7.84 -3.62
N CYS A 8 0.12 6.57 -3.99
CA CYS A 8 -0.31 5.54 -3.05
C CYS A 8 0.76 5.27 -1.97
N GLY A 9 2.04 5.26 -2.33
CA GLY A 9 3.13 5.14 -1.37
C GLY A 9 3.14 6.29 -0.36
N ALA A 10 2.97 7.53 -0.83
CA ALA A 10 2.87 8.71 0.04
C ALA A 10 1.65 8.65 0.98
N LEU A 11 0.48 8.22 0.47
CA LEU A 11 -0.72 8.01 1.30
C LEU A 11 -0.49 6.96 2.39
N LEU A 12 0.13 5.84 2.07
CA LEU A 12 0.46 4.79 3.05
C LEU A 12 1.42 5.30 4.14
N ILE A 13 2.41 6.13 3.77
CA ILE A 13 3.30 6.79 4.72
C ILE A 13 2.52 7.70 5.66
N LEU A 14 1.65 8.56 5.11
CA LEU A 14 0.80 9.46 5.91
C LEU A 14 -0.09 8.68 6.88
N ILE A 15 -0.71 7.60 6.43
CA ILE A 15 -1.56 6.73 7.26
C ILE A 15 -0.77 6.07 8.38
N GLY A 16 0.44 5.55 8.10
CA GLY A 16 1.28 4.95 9.14
C GLY A 16 1.76 5.97 10.18
N ILE A 17 2.12 7.19 9.75
CA ILE A 17 2.49 8.27 10.67
C ILE A 17 1.29 8.68 11.53
N THR A 18 0.12 8.90 10.91
CA THR A 18 -1.11 9.31 11.61
C THR A 18 -1.60 8.22 12.57
N GLY A 19 -1.48 6.95 12.18
CA GLY A 19 -1.82 5.80 13.01
C GLY A 19 -0.91 5.67 14.23
N TYR A 20 0.37 6.02 14.10
CA TYR A 20 1.30 6.04 15.23
C TYR A 20 1.03 7.23 16.17
N THR A 21 0.91 8.44 15.62
CA THR A 21 0.71 9.65 16.44
C THR A 21 -0.61 9.63 17.20
N SER A 22 -1.68 9.14 16.57
CA SER A 22 -2.98 8.91 17.24
C SER A 22 -2.88 7.86 18.35
N GLY A 23 -2.09 6.81 18.16
CA GLY A 23 -1.82 5.81 19.20
C GLY A 23 -1.04 6.37 20.38
N VAL A 24 -0.02 7.21 20.13
CA VAL A 24 0.76 7.90 21.16
C VAL A 24 -0.12 8.84 21.98
N MET A 25 -1.03 9.58 21.35
CA MET A 25 -1.96 10.48 22.04
C MET A 25 -2.99 9.77 22.94
N SER A 26 -3.27 8.48 22.72
CA SER A 26 -4.19 7.70 23.54
C SER A 26 -3.51 6.73 24.52
N ASP A 27 -2.19 6.89 24.75
CA ASP A 27 -1.36 5.98 25.56
C ASP A 27 -1.41 4.51 25.10
N LYS A 28 -1.84 4.30 23.84
CA LYS A 28 -1.95 2.99 23.17
C LYS A 28 -1.01 2.97 21.97
N ALA A 29 0.20 3.49 22.16
CA ALA A 29 1.22 3.54 21.14
C ALA A 29 1.56 2.11 20.70
N SER A 30 1.39 1.83 19.41
CA SER A 30 1.75 0.53 18.85
C SER A 30 2.71 0.72 17.70
N ILE A 31 3.91 0.15 17.85
CA ILE A 31 4.93 0.11 16.79
C ILE A 31 4.35 -0.58 15.53
N THR A 32 3.38 -1.49 15.70
CA THR A 32 2.72 -2.14 14.55
C THR A 32 1.90 -1.19 13.68
N ALA A 33 1.56 0.01 14.17
CA ALA A 33 0.90 1.05 13.37
C ALA A 33 1.82 1.70 12.32
N LEU A 34 3.15 1.50 12.40
CA LEU A 34 4.11 2.00 11.40
C LEU A 34 4.28 1.07 10.19
N ILE A 35 3.78 -0.16 10.26
CA ILE A 35 3.86 -1.12 9.15
C ILE A 35 3.36 -0.54 7.81
N PRO A 36 2.23 0.19 7.76
CA PRO A 36 1.76 0.84 6.54
C PRO A 36 2.80 1.81 5.96
N ALA A 37 3.50 2.56 6.82
CA ALA A 37 4.53 3.51 6.38
C ALA A 37 5.74 2.80 5.77
N PHE A 38 6.16 1.65 6.32
CA PHE A 38 7.24 0.85 5.75
C PHE A 38 6.89 0.38 4.32
N PHE A 39 5.71 -0.18 4.13
CA PHE A 39 5.23 -0.57 2.79
C PHE A 39 5.08 0.64 1.87
N GLY A 40 4.62 1.78 2.38
CA GLY A 40 4.52 3.03 1.63
C GLY A 40 5.88 3.55 1.14
N ILE A 41 6.94 3.45 1.95
CA ILE A 41 8.31 3.80 1.56
C ILE A 41 8.79 2.89 0.42
N VAL A 42 8.57 1.58 0.53
CA VAL A 42 8.95 0.63 -0.53
C VAL A 42 8.19 0.93 -1.82
N LEU A 43 6.88 1.13 -1.77
CA LEU A 43 6.08 1.50 -2.95
C LEU A 43 6.52 2.82 -3.60
N ASN A 44 6.81 3.83 -2.77
CA ASN A 44 7.23 5.15 -3.25
C ASN A 44 8.62 5.08 -3.90
N THR A 45 9.57 4.38 -3.28
CA THR A 45 10.92 4.19 -3.85
C THR A 45 10.87 3.41 -5.17
N LEU A 46 10.08 2.34 -5.25
CA LEU A 46 9.88 1.60 -6.51
C LEU A 46 9.23 2.48 -7.58
N GLY A 47 8.24 3.30 -7.22
CA GLY A 47 7.60 4.25 -8.12
C GLY A 47 8.56 5.32 -8.65
N LEU A 48 9.42 5.86 -7.78
CA LEU A 48 10.44 6.85 -8.16
C LEU A 48 11.51 6.23 -9.07
N LEU A 49 12.00 5.03 -8.73
CA LEU A 49 12.95 4.30 -9.56
C LEU A 49 12.35 3.96 -10.93
N ALA A 50 11.06 3.60 -11.00
CA ALA A 50 10.36 3.36 -12.26
C ALA A 50 10.21 4.61 -13.11
N LYS A 51 10.24 5.80 -12.50
CA LYS A 51 10.25 7.09 -13.22
C LYS A 51 11.65 7.47 -13.70
N MET A 52 12.69 7.16 -12.92
CA MET A 52 14.08 7.46 -13.27
C MET A 52 14.67 6.50 -14.31
N LYS A 53 14.24 5.22 -14.29
CA LYS A 53 14.75 4.18 -15.20
C LYS A 53 13.63 3.66 -16.11
N GLU A 54 13.47 4.30 -17.27
CA GLU A 54 12.46 3.89 -18.26
C GLU A 54 12.65 2.45 -18.75
N ASP A 55 13.90 2.02 -18.90
CA ASP A 55 14.26 0.67 -19.38
C ASP A 55 13.80 -0.44 -18.42
N LEU A 56 13.81 -0.16 -17.11
CA LEU A 56 13.39 -1.09 -16.05
C LEU A 56 11.96 -0.83 -15.57
N ARG A 57 11.25 0.14 -16.17
CA ARG A 57 9.93 0.58 -15.71
C ARG A 57 8.93 -0.57 -15.58
N LYS A 58 8.93 -1.51 -16.53
CA LYS A 58 7.99 -2.65 -16.50
C LYS A 58 8.26 -3.60 -15.32
N HIS A 59 9.52 -3.89 -15.01
CA HIS A 59 9.93 -4.77 -13.91
C HIS A 59 9.64 -4.14 -12.56
N LEU A 60 10.01 -2.86 -12.40
CA LEU A 60 9.79 -2.12 -11.16
C LEU A 60 8.30 -1.96 -10.85
N MET A 61 7.46 -1.78 -11.87
CA MET A 61 6.01 -1.71 -11.68
C MET A 61 5.39 -3.07 -11.32
N HIS A 62 5.88 -4.19 -11.86
CA HIS A 62 5.46 -5.53 -11.40
C HIS A 62 5.87 -5.80 -9.96
N ALA A 63 7.11 -5.43 -9.59
CA ALA A 63 7.57 -5.52 -8.21
C ALA A 63 6.71 -4.68 -7.26
N ALA A 64 6.31 -3.47 -7.66
CA ALA A 64 5.44 -2.61 -6.85
C ALA A 64 4.06 -3.25 -6.59
N ILE A 65 3.50 -3.95 -7.57
CA ILE A 65 2.23 -4.67 -7.42
C ILE A 65 2.39 -5.87 -6.50
N LEU A 66 3.48 -6.64 -6.64
CA LEU A 66 3.77 -7.76 -5.74
C LEU A 66 3.91 -7.27 -4.30
N VAL A 67 4.62 -6.17 -4.06
CA VAL A 67 4.76 -5.57 -2.73
C VAL A 67 3.39 -5.14 -2.18
N ALA A 68 2.56 -4.49 -2.98
CA ALA A 68 1.22 -4.09 -2.55
C ALA A 68 0.30 -5.30 -2.25
N LEU A 69 0.41 -6.36 -3.04
CA LEU A 69 -0.34 -7.60 -2.84
C LEU A 69 0.09 -8.28 -1.54
N VAL A 70 1.39 -8.38 -1.28
CA VAL A 70 1.94 -8.90 -0.02
C VAL A 70 1.48 -8.04 1.15
N GLY A 71 1.49 -6.71 1.00
CA GLY A 71 0.95 -5.79 2.01
C GLY A 71 -0.52 -6.05 2.32
N PHE A 72 -1.35 -6.26 1.28
CA PHE A 72 -2.76 -6.60 1.45
C PHE A 72 -2.94 -7.94 2.16
N ILE A 73 -2.24 -9.00 1.74
CA ILE A 73 -2.32 -10.33 2.35
C ILE A 73 -1.84 -10.29 3.81
N ALA A 74 -0.76 -9.56 4.10
CA ALA A 74 -0.26 -9.40 5.46
C ALA A 74 -1.27 -8.69 6.37
N ALA A 75 -1.92 -7.63 5.86
CA ALA A 75 -2.95 -6.91 6.61
C ALA A 75 -4.21 -7.76 6.80
N ALA A 76 -4.68 -8.43 5.73
CA ALA A 76 -5.85 -9.30 5.77
C ALA A 76 -5.64 -10.51 6.68
N GLY A 77 -4.50 -11.20 6.58
CA GLY A 77 -4.17 -12.34 7.44
C GLY A 77 -4.12 -11.95 8.92
N ARG A 78 -3.57 -10.77 9.22
CA ARG A 78 -3.55 -10.26 10.60
C ARG A 78 -4.95 -9.91 11.10
N LEU A 79 -5.82 -9.39 10.24
CA LEU A 79 -7.21 -9.07 10.57
C LEU A 79 -8.04 -10.34 10.80
N VAL A 80 -7.85 -11.37 9.99
CA VAL A 80 -8.50 -12.69 10.13
C VAL A 80 -8.07 -13.38 11.43
N LEU A 81 -6.78 -13.37 11.75
CA LEU A 81 -6.26 -13.93 13.01
C LEU A 81 -6.85 -13.25 14.26
N ARG A 82 -7.26 -11.98 14.14
CA ARG A 82 -7.84 -11.20 15.24
C ARG A 82 -9.35 -11.02 15.14
N PHE A 83 -10.02 -11.73 14.22
CA PHE A 83 -11.43 -11.52 13.93
C PHE A 83 -12.36 -11.77 15.14
N GLY A 84 -11.95 -12.65 16.08
CA GLY A 84 -12.67 -12.91 17.33
C GLY A 84 -12.37 -11.94 18.47
N GLU A 85 -11.32 -11.12 18.37
CA GLU A 85 -10.85 -10.19 19.42
C GLU A 85 -10.64 -8.78 18.85
N LEU A 86 -11.51 -8.35 17.93
CA LEU A 86 -11.43 -7.03 17.29
C LEU A 86 -11.70 -5.91 18.30
N SER A 87 -10.69 -5.61 19.10
CA SER A 87 -10.59 -4.35 19.82
C SER A 87 -10.18 -3.29 18.81
N MET A 88 -10.92 -2.18 18.77
CA MET A 88 -10.63 -1.00 17.94
C MET A 88 -9.41 -0.24 18.46
N THR A 89 -8.29 -0.95 18.52
CA THR A 89 -7.00 -0.40 18.87
C THR A 89 -6.43 0.36 17.68
N PRO A 90 -5.57 1.37 17.92
CA PRO A 90 -4.89 2.10 16.85
C PRO A 90 -4.17 1.19 15.85
N ALA A 91 -3.67 0.04 16.31
CA ALA A 91 -3.07 -0.99 15.47
C ALA A 91 -4.07 -1.63 14.49
N VAL A 92 -5.29 -1.96 14.93
CA VAL A 92 -6.32 -2.53 14.04
C VAL A 92 -6.79 -1.50 13.02
N ILE A 93 -6.99 -0.26 13.44
CA ILE A 93 -7.41 0.84 12.54
C ILE A 93 -6.36 1.08 11.45
N SER A 94 -5.08 1.12 11.80
CA SER A 94 -3.98 1.29 10.84
C SER A 94 -3.83 0.08 9.90
N GLN A 95 -4.09 -1.14 10.36
CA GLN A 95 -4.12 -2.34 9.51
C GLN A 95 -5.29 -2.34 8.51
N ILE A 96 -6.48 -1.93 8.94
CA ILE A 96 -7.65 -1.78 8.06
C ILE A 96 -7.36 -0.70 6.99
N ALA A 97 -6.84 0.45 7.41
CA ALA A 97 -6.48 1.52 6.48
C ALA A 97 -5.42 1.07 5.46
N MET A 98 -4.40 0.34 5.90
CA MET A 98 -3.39 -0.27 5.02
C MET A 98 -4.03 -1.23 4.02
N ALA A 99 -4.91 -2.14 4.49
CA ALA A 99 -5.60 -3.08 3.62
C ALA A 99 -6.41 -2.35 2.54
N ILE A 100 -7.16 -1.31 2.92
CA ILE A 100 -7.96 -0.51 1.98
C ILE A 100 -7.06 0.16 0.93
N VAL A 101 -5.97 0.81 1.35
CA VAL A 101 -5.10 1.52 0.40
C VAL A 101 -4.34 0.54 -0.50
N CYS A 102 -3.86 -0.59 0.03
CA CYS A 102 -3.25 -1.64 -0.79
C CYS A 102 -4.26 -2.22 -1.80
N LEU A 103 -5.51 -2.46 -1.38
CA LEU A 103 -6.58 -2.94 -2.27
C LEU A 103 -6.87 -1.93 -3.39
N ILE A 104 -7.05 -0.64 -3.05
CA ILE A 104 -7.26 0.43 -4.03
C ILE A 104 -6.09 0.49 -5.02
N PHE A 105 -4.86 0.43 -4.53
CA PHE A 105 -3.68 0.45 -5.40
C PHE A 105 -3.65 -0.75 -6.35
N VAL A 106 -3.94 -1.96 -5.87
CA VAL A 106 -4.02 -3.16 -6.72
C VAL A 106 -5.12 -3.02 -7.78
N ILE A 107 -6.31 -2.52 -7.41
CA ILE A 107 -7.41 -2.28 -8.36
C ILE A 107 -7.00 -1.26 -9.43
N LEU A 108 -6.38 -0.14 -9.03
CA LEU A 108 -5.90 0.89 -9.96
C LEU A 108 -4.78 0.35 -10.87
N ALA A 109 -3.90 -0.50 -10.33
CA ALA A 109 -2.88 -1.16 -11.10
C ALA A 109 -3.51 -2.06 -12.16
N ILE A 110 -4.43 -2.95 -11.77
CA ILE A 110 -5.15 -3.85 -12.70
C ILE A 110 -5.87 -3.05 -13.79
N LYS A 111 -6.58 -1.98 -13.42
CA LYS A 111 -7.26 -1.10 -14.38
C LYS A 111 -6.27 -0.47 -15.36
N SER A 112 -5.12 -0.01 -14.88
CA SER A 112 -4.06 0.51 -15.75
C SER A 112 -3.50 -0.54 -16.71
N PHE A 113 -3.40 -1.81 -16.33
CA PHE A 113 -3.00 -2.88 -17.26
C PHE A 113 -4.08 -3.17 -18.29
N ALA A 114 -5.34 -3.22 -17.85
CA ALA A 114 -6.48 -3.43 -18.74
C ALA A 114 -6.61 -2.31 -19.78
N ASP A 115 -6.44 -1.05 -19.37
CA ASP A 115 -6.48 0.11 -20.26
C ASP A 115 -5.29 0.12 -21.23
N ALA A 116 -4.09 -0.23 -20.77
CA ALA A 116 -2.91 -0.36 -21.65
C ALA A 116 -3.08 -1.48 -22.70
N ARG A 117 -3.75 -2.59 -22.33
CA ARG A 117 -4.08 -3.67 -23.26
C ARG A 117 -5.15 -3.26 -24.27
N ARG A 118 -6.20 -2.57 -23.82
CA ARG A 118 -7.25 -2.04 -24.71
C ARG A 118 -6.72 -1.04 -25.72
N ALA A 119 -5.79 -0.16 -25.32
CA ALA A 119 -5.14 0.78 -26.22
C ALA A 119 -4.24 0.09 -27.27
N ALA A 120 -3.74 -1.12 -26.98
CA ALA A 120 -2.97 -1.92 -27.93
C ALA A 120 -3.86 -2.70 -28.92
N GLU A 121 -5.13 -2.95 -28.58
CA GLU A 121 -6.12 -3.61 -29.46
C GLU A 121 -6.83 -2.62 -30.41
N SER A 122 -6.70 -1.30 -30.21
CA SER A 122 -7.31 -0.24 -31.02
C SER A 122 -6.38 0.37 -32.09
N ILE A 123 -5.26 -0.28 -32.39
CA ILE A 123 -4.26 0.11 -33.42
C ILE A 123 -4.18 -1.03 -34.44
#